data_AF-A0A957E4U8-F1
#
_entry.id   AF-A0A957E4U8-F1
#
_cell.length_a   1.000
_cell.length_b   1.000
_cell.length_c   1.000
_cell.angle_alpha   90.00
_cell.angle_beta   90.00
_cell.angle_gamma   90.00
#
_symmetry.space_group_name_H-M   'P 1'
#
loop_
_entity.id
_entity.type
_entity.pdbx_description
1 polymer ?
#
loop_
_entity_poly.entity_id
_entity_poly.type
_entity_poly.pdbx_seq_one_letter_code
_entity_poly.pdbx_strand_id
1 'polypeptide(L)'
;MIQAKTQSAEYWGSQFNLSDSDIEQIYNHLLEVEKPQTIEAITRVVMTHRVATETQNIQRRMQGRVLYQPQNSYAVGDQLVFPEFQFAQGSVTAVRDGYNPEEGRFQVIAVDIANKSREFAAAYTHQHPLNLESDADISDYLLTDLEALYKQFGVELSGLIETALAAKPDFIRIENMWFAKSLLLDINIGHLHLSEAVLEINEGGPMSPEEMIPFLDLDPAVDISVQRFSLNTALVTDERFDEVAPAGEIAWFLHRLEPDEVKEIPARLKYQSEPYDRALLNSQLQFLEQELDDEWSDMPKSSMVQPAVLALTFPHRWSGTLPLSSRMKSILPQSSRPRQRVLFVDEETQQEIVGWVVKDGRYIYGLKEWYEEFKIPVGGFLHFSPGPKPGVIMLGFDRRRAQREWVRLASVSDNRIQFTLERRSISCGYDDLLIVGTDVVAAIDALWRRAETNKRSLASLLMEIFPSLASLNPQNAVHAKTLYSAVNMLKRMPPGPIFAELTRNSAFESVGDLYWQFNKVN
;
A
#
# COMPACT_ATOMS: atom_id res chain seq x y z
N MET A 1 31.62 -16.03 27.03
CA MET A 1 30.79 -15.08 27.77
C MET A 1 29.56 -15.83 28.25
N ILE A 2 29.08 -15.62 29.47
CA ILE A 2 27.86 -16.27 29.96
C ILE A 2 26.68 -15.56 29.31
N GLN A 3 26.06 -16.17 28.30
CA GLN A 3 24.99 -15.56 27.52
C GLN A 3 23.90 -16.58 27.18
N ALA A 4 22.63 -16.21 27.36
CA ALA A 4 21.50 -17.02 26.93
C ALA A 4 21.31 -16.93 25.41
N LYS A 5 20.73 -17.96 24.78
CA LYS A 5 20.48 -17.95 23.32
C LYS A 5 19.62 -16.76 22.89
N THR A 6 18.60 -16.46 23.70
CA THR A 6 17.65 -15.36 23.48
C THR A 6 18.28 -13.98 23.64
N GLN A 7 19.53 -13.87 24.07
CA GLN A 7 20.29 -12.61 24.08
C GLN A 7 21.14 -12.44 22.81
N SER A 8 21.18 -13.42 21.91
CA SER A 8 21.97 -13.37 20.67
C SER A 8 21.15 -12.85 19.49
N ALA A 9 21.79 -12.09 18.60
CA ALA A 9 21.15 -11.58 17.39
C ALA A 9 20.77 -12.70 16.40
N GLU A 10 21.60 -13.75 16.31
CA GLU A 10 21.35 -14.88 15.40
C GLU A 10 20.05 -15.63 15.72
N TYR A 11 19.68 -15.70 17.01
CA TYR A 11 18.46 -16.35 17.48
C TYR A 11 17.19 -15.67 16.97
N TRP A 12 17.16 -14.32 17.00
CA TRP A 12 15.99 -13.53 16.58
C TRP A 12 15.98 -13.19 15.09
N GLY A 13 17.12 -13.23 14.43
CA GLY A 13 17.23 -13.11 12.97
C GLY A 13 17.04 -14.47 12.30
N SER A 14 18.12 -14.97 11.68
CA SER A 14 18.08 -16.14 10.78
C SER A 14 17.53 -17.44 11.36
N GLN A 15 17.55 -17.63 12.69
CA GLN A 15 17.09 -18.86 13.34
C GLN A 15 15.64 -18.78 13.82
N PHE A 16 15.01 -17.60 13.75
CA PHE A 16 13.67 -17.45 14.27
C PHE A 16 12.65 -18.10 13.33
N ASN A 17 11.85 -19.00 13.90
CA ASN A 17 10.62 -19.49 13.30
C ASN A 17 9.57 -19.61 14.41
N LEU A 18 8.32 -19.26 14.11
CA LEU A 18 7.24 -19.36 15.07
C LEU A 18 6.94 -20.84 15.37
N SER A 19 7.00 -21.22 16.65
CA SER A 19 6.73 -22.59 17.10
C SER A 19 5.28 -22.75 17.56
N ASP A 20 4.81 -23.99 17.65
CA ASP A 20 3.45 -24.26 18.17
C ASP A 20 3.28 -23.76 19.61
N SER A 21 4.35 -23.80 20.44
CA SER A 21 4.31 -23.26 21.79
C SER A 21 4.12 -21.73 21.82
N ASP A 22 4.66 -21.01 20.83
CA ASP A 22 4.44 -19.56 20.74
C ASP A 22 3.00 -19.27 20.32
N ILE A 23 2.44 -20.07 19.41
CA ILE A 23 1.04 -19.93 18.97
C ILE A 23 0.09 -20.19 20.12
N GLU A 24 0.32 -21.26 20.90
CA GLU A 24 -0.44 -21.53 22.12
C GLU A 24 -0.36 -20.37 23.10
N GLN A 25 0.84 -19.79 23.27
CA GLN A 25 1.00 -18.64 24.15
C GLN A 25 0.26 -17.39 23.65
N ILE A 26 0.28 -17.13 22.35
CA ILE A 26 -0.48 -16.03 21.75
C ILE A 26 -1.98 -16.25 21.98
N TYR A 27 -2.48 -17.46 21.75
CA TYR A 27 -3.88 -17.80 21.95
C TYR A 27 -4.29 -17.63 23.43
N ASN A 28 -3.48 -18.16 24.36
CA ASN A 28 -3.71 -18.00 25.80
C ASN A 28 -3.73 -16.54 26.22
N HIS A 29 -2.82 -15.72 25.67
CA HIS A 29 -2.81 -14.29 25.95
C HIS A 29 -4.09 -13.58 25.46
N LEU A 30 -4.57 -13.92 24.26
CA LEU A 30 -5.83 -13.37 23.75
C LEU A 30 -7.04 -13.82 24.58
N LEU A 31 -7.05 -15.06 25.07
CA LEU A 31 -8.07 -15.55 26.01
C LEU A 31 -8.01 -14.84 27.36
N GLU A 32 -6.82 -14.47 27.84
CA GLU A 32 -6.66 -13.79 29.13
C GLU A 32 -7.06 -12.31 29.04
N VAL A 33 -6.65 -11.62 27.98
CA VAL A 33 -6.95 -10.19 27.79
C VAL A 33 -8.38 -9.99 27.29
N GLU A 34 -8.95 -10.98 26.60
CA GLU A 34 -10.30 -10.96 26.01
C GLU A 34 -10.55 -9.77 25.07
N LYS A 35 -9.49 -9.19 24.50
CA LYS A 35 -9.57 -8.05 23.57
C LYS A 35 -8.62 -8.24 22.39
N PRO A 36 -8.99 -7.74 21.19
CA PRO A 36 -8.09 -7.70 20.05
C PRO A 36 -6.76 -7.00 20.40
N GLN A 37 -5.64 -7.53 19.91
CA GLN A 37 -4.29 -7.01 20.19
C GLN A 37 -3.60 -6.57 18.90
N THR A 38 -2.70 -5.58 19.00
CA THR A 38 -1.85 -5.21 17.86
C THR A 38 -0.79 -6.28 17.60
N ILE A 39 -0.28 -6.36 16.37
CA ILE A 39 0.86 -7.26 16.08
C ILE A 39 2.06 -6.95 16.97
N GLU A 40 2.29 -5.68 17.28
CA GLU A 40 3.37 -5.23 18.16
C GLU A 40 3.21 -5.79 19.59
N ALA A 41 2.00 -5.78 20.14
CA ALA A 41 1.72 -6.36 21.45
C ALA A 41 1.94 -7.89 21.44
N ILE A 42 1.45 -8.58 20.40
CA ILE A 42 1.64 -10.02 20.20
C ILE A 42 3.12 -10.37 20.10
N THR A 43 3.90 -9.60 19.34
CA THR A 43 5.36 -9.79 19.23
C THR A 43 6.03 -9.70 20.60
N ARG A 44 5.67 -8.71 21.43
CA ARG A 44 6.18 -8.62 22.81
C ARG A 44 5.82 -9.84 23.66
N VAL A 45 4.62 -10.39 23.51
CA VAL A 45 4.18 -11.61 24.22
C VAL A 45 5.05 -12.80 23.85
N VAL A 46 5.29 -13.02 22.55
CA VAL A 46 6.17 -14.11 22.07
C VAL A 46 7.58 -13.93 22.61
N MET A 47 8.12 -12.72 22.53
CA MET A 47 9.47 -12.43 23.00
C MET A 47 9.63 -12.68 24.50
N THR A 48 8.68 -12.20 25.28
CA THR A 48 8.64 -12.41 26.74
C THR A 48 8.58 -13.90 27.08
N HIS A 49 7.71 -14.65 26.39
CA HIS A 49 7.55 -16.09 26.59
C HIS A 49 8.83 -16.87 26.29
N ARG A 50 9.51 -16.55 25.19
CA ARG A 50 10.75 -17.21 24.79
C ARG A 50 11.89 -16.93 25.76
N VAL A 51 12.05 -15.68 26.19
CA VAL A 51 13.06 -15.29 27.20
C VAL A 51 12.78 -16.01 28.52
N ALA A 52 11.53 -16.01 28.98
CA ALA A 52 11.13 -16.69 30.21
C ALA A 52 11.36 -18.21 30.12
N THR A 53 10.97 -18.83 29.01
CA THR A 53 11.15 -20.27 28.76
C THR A 53 12.63 -20.66 28.73
N GLU A 54 13.48 -19.88 28.07
CA GLU A 54 14.93 -20.13 28.05
C GLU A 54 15.53 -19.98 29.45
N THR A 55 15.13 -18.94 30.18
CA THR A 55 15.59 -18.70 31.56
C THR A 55 15.22 -19.88 32.47
N GLN A 56 13.98 -20.34 32.38
CA GLN A 56 13.50 -21.51 33.13
C GLN A 56 14.23 -22.80 32.73
N ASN A 57 14.50 -22.99 31.43
CA ASN A 57 15.25 -24.15 30.95
C ASN A 57 16.69 -24.16 31.48
N ILE A 58 17.35 -23.00 31.49
CA ILE A 58 18.68 -22.82 32.07
C ILE A 58 18.62 -23.13 33.57
N GLN A 59 17.67 -22.56 34.32
CA GLN A 59 17.50 -22.84 35.75
C GLN A 59 17.27 -24.33 36.03
N ARG A 60 16.43 -25.03 35.24
CA ARG A 60 16.23 -26.49 35.36
C ARG A 60 17.50 -27.28 35.06
N ARG A 61 18.31 -26.84 34.09
CA ARG A 61 19.62 -27.45 33.82
C ARG A 61 20.62 -27.20 34.95
N MET A 62 20.48 -26.09 35.67
CA MET A 62 21.31 -25.75 36.82
C MET A 62 20.89 -26.46 38.12
N GLN A 63 19.64 -26.95 38.24
CA GLN A 63 19.16 -27.61 39.46
C GLN A 63 20.02 -28.82 39.84
N GLY A 64 20.61 -28.76 41.05
CA GLY A 64 21.47 -29.81 41.59
C GLY A 64 22.84 -29.94 40.92
N ARG A 65 23.26 -28.95 40.12
CA ARG A 65 24.53 -28.93 39.39
C ARG A 65 25.29 -27.64 39.66
N VAL A 66 26.60 -27.66 39.45
CA VAL A 66 27.47 -26.50 39.67
C VAL A 66 27.77 -25.81 38.34
N LEU A 67 27.71 -24.47 38.32
CA LEU A 67 28.15 -23.69 37.16
C LEU A 67 29.67 -23.89 36.97
N TYR A 68 30.08 -24.29 35.77
CA TYR A 68 31.51 -24.33 35.47
C TYR A 68 32.08 -22.92 35.37
N GLN A 69 32.98 -22.61 36.29
CA GLN A 69 33.86 -21.44 36.32
C GLN A 69 35.32 -21.91 36.39
N PRO A 70 36.21 -21.49 35.47
CA PRO A 70 37.62 -21.90 35.47
C PRO A 70 38.38 -21.66 36.78
N GLN A 71 37.99 -20.66 37.57
CA GLN A 71 38.64 -20.36 38.86
C GLN A 71 38.42 -21.40 39.95
N ASN A 72 37.35 -22.19 39.86
CA ASN A 72 36.99 -23.17 40.88
C ASN A 72 37.71 -24.52 40.66
N SER A 73 37.86 -25.31 41.73
CA SER A 73 38.32 -26.70 41.67
C SER A 73 37.14 -27.67 41.68
N TYR A 74 37.32 -28.84 41.06
CA TYR A 74 36.26 -29.85 40.92
C TYR A 74 36.82 -31.25 41.18
N ALA A 75 35.95 -32.17 41.60
CA ALA A 75 36.25 -33.57 41.87
C ALA A 75 35.63 -34.51 40.82
N VAL A 76 36.20 -35.71 40.69
CA VAL A 76 35.61 -36.77 39.87
C VAL A 76 34.22 -37.13 40.41
N GLY A 77 33.22 -37.12 39.54
CA GLY A 77 31.80 -37.32 39.88
C GLY A 77 30.97 -36.04 39.90
N ASP A 78 31.59 -34.86 39.97
CA ASP A 78 30.88 -33.58 39.97
C ASP A 78 30.04 -33.39 38.70
N GLN A 79 28.84 -32.86 38.88
CA GLN A 79 27.91 -32.52 37.80
C GLN A 79 28.00 -31.03 37.51
N LEU A 80 28.49 -30.69 36.32
CA LEU A 80 28.76 -29.33 35.90
C LEU A 80 27.83 -28.89 34.76
N VAL A 81 27.58 -27.59 34.68
CA VAL A 81 26.88 -26.94 33.57
C VAL A 81 27.79 -25.93 32.90
N PHE A 82 27.87 -25.98 31.57
CA PHE A 82 28.81 -25.18 30.78
C PHE A 82 28.09 -24.07 30.00
N PRO A 83 28.23 -22.79 30.39
CA PRO A 83 27.56 -21.66 29.72
C PRO A 83 27.89 -21.59 28.23
N GLU A 84 29.17 -21.75 27.88
CA GLU A 84 29.64 -21.60 26.50
C GLU A 84 29.25 -22.75 25.57
N PHE A 85 28.68 -23.82 26.14
CA PHE A 85 28.08 -24.93 25.42
C PHE A 85 26.56 -24.94 25.57
N GLN A 86 25.94 -23.75 25.54
CA GLN A 86 24.49 -23.58 25.64
C GLN A 86 23.93 -24.24 26.91
N PHE A 87 24.63 -24.08 28.03
CA PHE A 87 24.31 -24.70 29.33
C PHE A 87 24.21 -26.23 29.24
N ALA A 88 25.08 -26.87 28.46
CA ALA A 88 25.18 -28.32 28.42
C ALA A 88 25.60 -28.88 29.78
N GLN A 89 25.02 -30.03 30.14
CA GLN A 89 25.41 -30.82 31.30
C GLN A 89 26.67 -31.65 30.98
N GLY A 90 27.58 -31.75 31.93
CA GLY A 90 28.67 -32.71 31.89
C GLY A 90 29.05 -33.26 33.25
N SER A 91 29.68 -34.45 33.27
CA SER A 91 30.19 -35.08 34.48
C SER A 91 31.72 -35.17 34.46
N VAL A 92 32.37 -34.81 35.56
CA VAL A 92 33.82 -34.90 35.68
C VAL A 92 34.24 -36.38 35.79
N THR A 93 35.09 -36.82 34.87
CA THR A 93 35.58 -38.21 34.75
C THR A 93 37.03 -38.37 35.22
N ALA A 94 37.85 -37.33 35.10
CA ALA A 94 39.23 -37.32 35.59
C ALA A 94 39.68 -35.90 35.92
N VAL A 95 40.66 -35.78 36.81
CA VAL A 95 41.32 -34.51 37.19
C VAL A 95 42.82 -34.74 37.20
N ARG A 96 43.59 -33.84 36.57
CA ARG A 96 45.06 -33.88 36.55
C ARG A 96 45.67 -32.50 36.71
N ASP A 97 46.89 -32.43 37.21
CA ASP A 97 47.63 -31.17 37.28
C ASP A 97 48.09 -30.73 35.89
N GLY A 98 47.93 -29.44 35.61
CA GLY A 98 48.37 -28.75 34.41
C GLY A 98 49.43 -27.69 34.74
N TYR A 99 50.33 -27.46 33.81
CA TYR A 99 51.33 -26.41 33.91
C TYR A 99 51.54 -25.75 32.55
N ASN A 100 51.42 -24.43 32.53
CA ASN A 100 51.78 -23.62 31.39
C ASN A 100 52.90 -22.66 31.83
N PRO A 101 54.02 -22.54 31.09
CA PRO A 101 55.13 -21.66 31.45
C PRO A 101 54.75 -20.18 31.64
N GLU A 102 53.75 -19.69 30.93
CA GLU A 102 53.28 -18.30 30.98
C GLU A 102 52.18 -18.10 32.04
N GLU A 103 51.27 -19.08 32.16
CA GLU A 103 50.06 -18.96 33.00
C GLU A 103 50.23 -19.60 34.40
N GLY A 104 51.27 -20.41 34.62
CA GLY A 104 51.53 -21.09 35.89
C GLY A 104 50.84 -22.44 36.03
N ARG A 105 50.57 -22.85 37.28
CA ARG A 105 49.92 -24.14 37.63
C ARG A 105 48.41 -23.98 37.67
N PHE A 106 47.70 -24.96 37.11
CA PHE A 106 46.25 -25.06 37.11
C PHE A 106 45.87 -26.55 37.10
N GLN A 107 44.58 -26.88 37.14
CA GLN A 107 44.09 -28.25 36.98
C GLN A 107 43.40 -28.42 35.62
N VAL A 108 43.46 -29.62 35.06
CA VAL A 108 42.69 -30.00 33.88
C VAL A 108 41.68 -31.04 34.29
N ILE A 109 40.39 -30.75 34.06
CA ILE A 109 39.29 -31.68 34.27
C ILE A 109 38.88 -32.29 32.93
N ALA A 110 38.73 -33.61 32.87
CA ALA A 110 38.12 -34.30 31.74
C ALA A 110 36.64 -34.49 32.05
N VAL A 111 35.76 -33.98 31.19
CA VAL A 111 34.32 -33.95 31.40
C VAL A 111 33.65 -34.66 30.23
N ASP A 112 32.76 -35.60 30.54
CA ASP A 112 31.90 -36.19 29.53
C ASP A 112 30.71 -35.26 29.27
N ILE A 113 30.58 -34.78 28.04
CA ILE A 113 29.45 -33.98 27.57
C ILE A 113 28.85 -34.69 26.37
N ALA A 114 27.66 -35.26 26.53
CA ALA A 114 26.96 -36.02 25.48
C ALA A 114 27.82 -37.14 24.86
N ASN A 115 28.44 -37.98 25.69
CA ASN A 115 29.33 -39.09 25.28
C ASN A 115 30.59 -38.64 24.52
N LYS A 116 30.98 -37.38 24.67
CA LYS A 116 32.24 -36.84 24.14
C LYS A 116 33.03 -36.31 25.31
N SER A 117 34.19 -36.93 25.54
CA SER A 117 35.17 -36.43 26.50
C SER A 117 35.77 -35.11 25.98
N ARG A 118 35.74 -34.09 26.83
CA ARG A 118 36.32 -32.77 26.59
C ARG A 118 37.14 -32.35 27.80
N GLU A 119 38.22 -31.62 27.58
CA GLU A 119 39.08 -31.13 28.65
C GLU A 119 38.84 -29.64 28.91
N PHE A 120 38.84 -29.26 30.20
CA PHE A 120 38.59 -27.91 30.66
C PHE A 120 39.58 -27.51 31.77
N ALA A 121 39.88 -26.22 31.90
CA ALA A 121 40.75 -25.71 32.95
C ALA A 121 39.97 -25.54 34.27
N ALA A 122 40.60 -25.86 35.39
CA ALA A 122 40.08 -25.68 36.74
C ALA A 122 41.19 -25.13 37.64
N ALA A 123 40.82 -24.55 38.78
CA ALA A 123 41.74 -23.85 39.68
C ALA A 123 42.63 -22.82 38.94
N TYR A 124 42.08 -22.17 37.91
CA TYR A 124 42.78 -21.22 37.06
C TYR A 124 42.79 -19.84 37.73
N THR A 125 43.98 -19.30 37.99
CA THR A 125 44.16 -18.12 38.85
C THR A 125 44.02 -16.79 38.13
N HIS A 126 44.03 -16.77 36.80
CA HIS A 126 43.89 -15.54 36.01
C HIS A 126 42.43 -15.21 35.74
N GLN A 127 42.16 -13.95 35.42
CA GLN A 127 40.82 -13.48 35.10
C GLN A 127 40.29 -14.19 33.84
N HIS A 128 39.07 -14.73 33.91
CA HIS A 128 38.45 -15.44 32.79
C HIS A 128 37.02 -14.95 32.53
N PRO A 129 36.58 -14.74 31.27
CA PRO A 129 35.22 -14.30 30.91
C PRO A 129 34.06 -15.25 31.27
N LEU A 130 34.35 -16.36 31.96
CA LEU A 130 33.36 -17.36 32.40
C LEU A 130 33.25 -17.41 33.93
N ASN A 131 34.09 -16.64 34.64
CA ASN A 131 33.95 -16.46 36.07
C ASN A 131 32.89 -15.37 36.30
N LEU A 132 32.00 -15.60 37.26
CA LEU A 132 31.07 -14.57 37.73
C LEU A 132 31.87 -13.49 38.48
N GLU A 133 31.42 -12.24 38.39
CA GLU A 133 31.96 -11.18 39.24
C GLU A 133 31.65 -11.47 40.71
N SER A 134 32.51 -10.99 41.62
CA SER A 134 32.29 -11.14 43.06
C SER A 134 30.93 -10.55 43.45
N ASP A 135 30.10 -11.35 44.13
CA ASP A 135 28.71 -11.06 44.54
C ASP A 135 27.64 -11.09 43.43
N ALA A 136 27.98 -11.41 42.17
CA ALA A 136 27.00 -11.54 41.09
C ALA A 136 26.34 -12.94 41.07
N ASP A 137 25.01 -12.97 40.88
CA ASP A 137 24.29 -14.22 40.63
C ASP A 137 24.22 -14.49 39.12
N ILE A 138 24.13 -15.75 38.71
CA ILE A 138 23.93 -16.11 37.31
C ILE A 138 22.64 -15.50 36.74
N SER A 139 21.63 -15.24 37.58
CA SER A 139 20.41 -14.55 37.17
C SER A 139 20.68 -13.16 36.57
N ASP A 140 21.71 -12.46 37.06
CA ASP A 140 22.05 -11.12 36.59
C ASP A 140 22.57 -11.14 35.15
N TYR A 141 23.27 -12.21 34.78
CA TYR A 141 23.75 -12.45 33.41
C TYR A 141 22.65 -12.96 32.46
N LEU A 142 21.57 -13.53 33.02
CA LEU A 142 20.42 -14.01 32.24
C LEU A 142 19.34 -12.95 32.03
N LEU A 143 19.38 -11.85 32.78
CA LEU A 143 18.51 -10.70 32.57
C LEU A 143 18.63 -10.21 31.13
N THR A 144 17.49 -10.04 30.48
CA THR A 144 17.41 -9.59 29.10
C THR A 144 16.53 -8.35 29.06
N ASP A 145 17.06 -7.26 28.51
CA ASP A 145 16.27 -6.06 28.24
C ASP A 145 15.37 -6.29 27.02
N LEU A 146 14.12 -6.65 27.30
CA LEU A 146 13.11 -6.95 26.27
C LEU A 146 12.82 -5.74 25.38
N GLU A 147 12.87 -4.51 25.91
CA GLU A 147 12.58 -3.31 25.13
C GLU A 147 13.75 -2.97 24.19
N ALA A 148 14.99 -3.12 24.66
CA ALA A 148 16.15 -3.02 23.77
C ALA A 148 16.09 -4.07 22.64
N LEU A 149 15.67 -5.29 22.97
CA LEU A 149 15.56 -6.38 22.01
C LEU A 149 14.43 -6.14 21.00
N TYR A 150 13.27 -5.68 21.46
CA TYR A 150 12.15 -5.30 20.58
C TYR A 150 12.53 -4.14 19.66
N LYS A 151 13.25 -3.13 20.17
CA LYS A 151 13.74 -2.02 19.34
C LYS A 151 14.68 -2.49 18.23
N GLN A 152 15.43 -3.56 18.46
CA GLN A 152 16.38 -4.10 17.49
C GLN A 152 15.73 -5.04 16.46
N PHE A 153 14.84 -5.95 16.90
CA PHE A 153 14.31 -7.04 16.05
C PHE A 153 12.79 -7.02 15.86
N GLY A 154 12.07 -6.18 16.61
CA GLY A 154 10.60 -6.23 16.69
C GLY A 154 9.87 -6.00 15.37
N VAL A 155 10.42 -5.16 14.48
CA VAL A 155 9.81 -4.88 13.16
C VAL A 155 9.86 -6.12 12.27
N GLU A 156 11.03 -6.76 12.16
CA GLU A 156 11.21 -7.97 11.34
C GLU A 156 10.39 -9.13 11.91
N LEU A 157 10.44 -9.33 13.23
CA LEU A 157 9.67 -10.37 13.92
C LEU A 157 8.16 -10.19 13.76
N SER A 158 7.66 -8.95 13.83
CA SER A 158 6.24 -8.67 13.65
C SER A 158 5.77 -9.11 12.26
N GLY A 159 6.54 -8.86 11.20
CA GLY A 159 6.19 -9.33 9.85
C GLY A 159 6.18 -10.86 9.71
N LEU A 160 7.12 -11.55 10.36
CA LEU A 160 7.16 -13.02 10.37
C LEU A 160 5.97 -13.61 11.14
N ILE A 161 5.66 -13.07 12.32
CA ILE A 161 4.53 -13.51 13.15
C ILE A 161 3.21 -13.22 12.43
N GLU A 162 3.06 -12.04 11.82
CA GLU A 162 1.87 -11.66 11.07
C GLU A 162 1.60 -12.65 9.93
N THR A 163 2.63 -13.00 9.16
CA THR A 163 2.54 -13.98 8.07
C THR A 163 2.13 -15.36 8.60
N ALA A 164 2.70 -15.78 9.73
CA ALA A 164 2.39 -17.08 10.33
C ALA A 164 0.96 -17.16 10.89
N LEU A 165 0.49 -16.09 11.54
CA LEU A 165 -0.88 -16.02 12.06
C LEU A 165 -1.91 -15.95 10.93
N ALA A 166 -1.61 -15.27 9.83
CA ALA A 166 -2.52 -15.17 8.68
C ALA A 166 -2.79 -16.54 8.03
N ALA A 167 -1.87 -17.48 8.16
CA ALA A 167 -2.04 -18.85 7.67
C ALA A 167 -2.92 -19.73 8.58
N LYS A 168 -3.34 -19.24 9.76
CA LYS A 168 -4.08 -20.02 10.77
C LYS A 168 -5.55 -19.55 10.84
N PRO A 169 -6.53 -20.45 10.67
CA PRO A 169 -7.94 -20.09 10.60
C PRO A 169 -8.56 -19.65 11.95
N ASP A 170 -7.88 -19.93 13.06
CA ASP A 170 -8.33 -19.59 14.41
C ASP A 170 -8.05 -18.14 14.78
N PHE A 171 -7.22 -17.45 14.00
CA PHE A 171 -6.91 -16.03 14.17
C PHE A 171 -7.51 -15.23 13.04
N ILE A 172 -8.09 -14.09 13.40
CA ILE A 172 -8.68 -13.15 12.46
C ILE A 172 -7.90 -11.84 12.56
N ARG A 173 -7.66 -11.22 11.41
CA ARG A 173 -6.99 -9.93 11.29
C ARG A 173 -7.92 -8.89 10.67
N ILE A 174 -8.01 -7.73 11.30
CA ILE A 174 -8.60 -6.51 10.74
C ILE A 174 -7.57 -5.39 10.93
N GLU A 175 -7.09 -4.81 9.84
CA GLU A 175 -5.96 -3.86 9.85
C GLU A 175 -4.75 -4.43 10.62
N ASN A 176 -4.27 -3.73 11.66
CA ASN A 176 -3.15 -4.14 12.50
C ASN A 176 -3.59 -4.93 13.76
N MET A 177 -4.87 -5.26 13.87
CA MET A 177 -5.46 -5.92 15.04
C MET A 177 -5.70 -7.40 14.76
N TRP A 178 -5.36 -8.22 15.75
CA TRP A 178 -5.51 -9.67 15.73
C TRP A 178 -6.39 -10.14 16.89
N PHE A 179 -7.24 -11.12 16.61
CA PHE A 179 -8.10 -11.70 17.64
C PHE A 179 -8.38 -13.17 17.39
N ALA A 180 -8.75 -13.89 18.46
CA ALA A 180 -9.12 -15.30 18.38
C ALA A 180 -10.57 -15.42 17.90
N LYS A 181 -10.80 -16.26 16.88
CA LYS A 181 -12.12 -16.48 16.29
C LYS A 181 -13.15 -16.96 17.31
N SER A 182 -12.73 -17.73 18.31
CA SER A 182 -13.58 -18.24 19.39
C SER A 182 -14.09 -17.15 20.35
N LEU A 183 -13.45 -15.98 20.37
CA LEU A 183 -13.81 -14.87 21.24
C LEU A 183 -14.66 -13.80 20.54
N LEU A 184 -14.98 -14.00 19.26
CA LEU A 184 -15.84 -13.07 18.54
C LEU A 184 -17.25 -13.05 19.14
N LEU A 185 -17.81 -11.85 19.20
CA LEU A 185 -19.24 -11.67 19.43
C LEU A 185 -20.00 -12.22 18.20
N ASP A 186 -21.08 -12.95 18.44
CA ASP A 186 -21.92 -13.48 17.37
C ASP A 186 -22.71 -12.35 16.67
N ILE A 187 -22.26 -11.99 15.46
CA ILE A 187 -22.95 -11.03 14.59
C ILE A 187 -23.86 -11.81 13.63
N ASN A 188 -25.13 -11.95 14.01
CA ASN A 188 -26.14 -12.62 13.21
C ASN A 188 -26.74 -11.71 12.10
N ILE A 189 -27.58 -12.30 11.26
CA ILE A 189 -28.25 -11.62 10.15
C ILE A 189 -29.13 -10.43 10.59
N GLY A 190 -29.69 -10.46 11.80
CA GLY A 190 -30.46 -9.36 12.38
C GLY A 190 -29.60 -8.12 12.61
N HIS A 191 -28.40 -8.29 13.19
CA HIS A 191 -27.44 -7.20 13.37
C HIS A 191 -26.98 -6.61 12.01
N LEU A 192 -26.84 -7.46 11.00
CA LEU A 192 -26.51 -7.00 9.64
C LEU A 192 -27.67 -6.23 8.99
N HIS A 193 -28.92 -6.64 9.18
CA HIS A 193 -30.08 -5.84 8.74
C HIS A 193 -30.17 -4.50 9.45
N LEU A 194 -29.88 -4.45 10.75
CA LEU A 194 -29.82 -3.19 11.50
C LEU A 194 -28.70 -2.30 10.98
N SER A 195 -27.54 -2.87 10.69
CA SER A 195 -26.40 -2.15 10.10
C SER A 195 -26.77 -1.55 8.74
N GLU A 196 -27.45 -2.31 7.88
CA GLU A 196 -27.97 -1.80 6.61
C GLU A 196 -28.98 -0.67 6.82
N ALA A 197 -29.96 -0.84 7.72
CA ALA A 197 -30.97 0.18 7.99
C ALA A 197 -30.34 1.50 8.50
N VAL A 198 -29.34 1.41 9.38
CA VAL A 198 -28.63 2.57 9.93
C VAL A 198 -27.87 3.31 8.84
N LEU A 199 -27.17 2.58 7.97
CA LEU A 199 -26.47 3.20 6.83
C LEU A 199 -27.46 3.79 5.81
N GLU A 200 -28.59 3.13 5.54
CA GLU A 200 -29.61 3.63 4.62
C GLU A 200 -30.23 4.96 5.09
N ILE A 201 -30.48 5.09 6.40
CA ILE A 201 -30.94 6.35 7.00
C ILE A 201 -29.90 7.48 6.81
N ASN A 202 -28.62 7.12 6.71
CA ASN A 202 -27.50 8.05 6.48
C ASN A 202 -27.07 8.08 5.00
N GLU A 203 -28.01 7.89 4.07
CA GLU A 203 -27.78 7.98 2.62
C GLU A 203 -26.70 7.01 2.10
N GLY A 204 -26.56 5.86 2.77
CA GLY A 204 -25.55 4.86 2.51
C GLY A 204 -24.29 5.01 3.35
N GLY A 205 -24.04 6.17 3.98
CA GLY A 205 -22.94 6.43 4.91
C GLY A 205 -21.86 7.40 4.37
N PRO A 206 -20.56 7.17 4.68
CA PRO A 206 -20.02 6.07 5.45
C PRO A 206 -20.19 6.34 6.94
N MET A 207 -20.23 5.28 7.72
CA MET A 207 -20.28 5.37 9.18
C MET A 207 -19.20 4.49 9.80
N SER A 208 -18.59 4.99 10.87
CA SER A 208 -17.67 4.20 11.67
C SER A 208 -18.42 3.12 12.47
N PRO A 209 -17.75 2.02 12.84
CA PRO A 209 -18.32 1.01 13.74
C PRO A 209 -18.83 1.62 15.05
N GLU A 210 -18.13 2.62 15.60
CA GLU A 210 -18.50 3.36 16.80
C GLU A 210 -19.85 4.07 16.69
N GLU A 211 -20.15 4.63 15.51
CA GLU A 211 -21.43 5.29 15.24
C GLU A 211 -22.54 4.28 14.97
N MET A 212 -22.21 3.11 14.43
CA MET A 212 -23.19 2.07 14.11
C MET A 212 -23.64 1.27 15.33
N ILE A 213 -22.70 0.84 16.18
CA ILE A 213 -22.94 -0.06 17.33
C ILE A 213 -24.13 0.34 18.23
N PRO A 214 -24.33 1.62 18.59
CA PRO A 214 -25.47 2.04 19.43
C PRO A 214 -26.85 1.65 18.91
N PHE A 215 -26.97 1.34 17.61
CA PHE A 215 -28.22 0.99 16.94
C PHE A 215 -28.40 -0.52 16.71
N LEU A 216 -27.38 -1.34 17.03
CA LEU A 216 -27.35 -2.76 16.68
C LEU A 216 -27.83 -3.70 17.79
N ASP A 217 -28.18 -3.17 18.96
CA ASP A 217 -28.63 -3.94 20.13
C ASP A 217 -27.64 -5.06 20.53
N LEU A 218 -26.34 -4.78 20.44
CA LEU A 218 -25.28 -5.70 20.87
C LEU A 218 -25.21 -5.77 22.40
N ASP A 219 -24.71 -6.89 22.93
CA ASP A 219 -24.56 -7.08 24.37
C ASP A 219 -23.64 -6.01 24.99
N PRO A 220 -24.17 -5.10 25.83
CA PRO A 220 -23.39 -4.02 26.42
C PRO A 220 -22.36 -4.52 27.46
N ALA A 221 -22.45 -5.78 27.90
CA ALA A 221 -21.45 -6.39 28.79
C ALA A 221 -20.13 -6.69 28.08
N VAL A 222 -20.15 -6.83 26.75
CA VAL A 222 -18.96 -7.12 25.94
C VAL A 222 -18.16 -5.85 25.71
N ASP A 223 -16.83 -5.94 25.84
CA ASP A 223 -15.94 -4.80 25.61
C ASP A 223 -16.12 -4.20 24.20
N ILE A 224 -16.16 -2.87 24.11
CA ILE A 224 -16.41 -2.16 22.85
C ILE A 224 -15.40 -2.50 21.75
N SER A 225 -14.15 -2.82 22.10
CA SER A 225 -13.14 -3.23 21.13
C SER A 225 -13.48 -4.57 20.47
N VAL A 226 -14.07 -5.50 21.23
CA VAL A 226 -14.55 -6.79 20.74
C VAL A 226 -15.78 -6.61 19.87
N GLN A 227 -16.73 -5.76 20.28
CA GLN A 227 -17.92 -5.44 19.47
C GLN A 227 -17.52 -4.86 18.11
N ARG A 228 -16.63 -3.86 18.10
CA ARG A 228 -16.11 -3.25 16.86
C ARG A 228 -15.41 -4.26 15.97
N PHE A 229 -14.52 -5.07 16.54
CA PHE A 229 -13.77 -6.07 15.78
C PHE A 229 -14.69 -7.13 15.17
N SER A 230 -15.68 -7.59 15.93
CA SER A 230 -16.66 -8.59 15.48
C SER A 230 -17.58 -8.03 14.40
N LEU A 231 -18.06 -6.80 14.57
CA LEU A 231 -18.86 -6.09 13.56
C LEU A 231 -18.07 -5.93 12.25
N ASN A 232 -16.84 -5.40 12.31
CA ASN A 232 -15.99 -5.24 11.14
C ASN A 232 -15.74 -6.57 10.42
N THR A 233 -15.47 -7.63 11.18
CA THR A 233 -15.27 -8.96 10.61
C THR A 233 -16.50 -9.42 9.83
N ALA A 234 -17.69 -9.21 10.37
CA ALA A 234 -18.93 -9.58 9.72
C ALA A 234 -19.22 -8.73 8.47
N LEU A 235 -19.04 -7.41 8.56
CA LEU A 235 -19.30 -6.48 7.44
C LEU A 235 -18.31 -6.68 6.28
N VAL A 236 -17.03 -6.98 6.55
CA VAL A 236 -16.05 -7.31 5.49
C VAL A 236 -16.50 -8.52 4.66
N THR A 237 -17.21 -9.46 5.27
CA THR A 237 -17.64 -10.70 4.62
C THR A 237 -19.00 -10.61 3.91
N ASP A 238 -19.75 -9.53 4.11
CA ASP A 238 -21.08 -9.35 3.54
C ASP A 238 -21.06 -8.35 2.38
N GLU A 239 -21.47 -8.79 1.20
CA GLU A 239 -21.38 -8.05 -0.07
C GLU A 239 -22.21 -6.75 -0.10
N ARG A 240 -23.11 -6.53 0.86
CA ARG A 240 -23.90 -5.28 0.94
C ARG A 240 -23.07 -4.10 1.41
N PHE A 241 -21.96 -4.35 2.08
CA PHE A 241 -21.15 -3.32 2.74
C PHE A 241 -19.81 -3.17 2.04
N ASP A 242 -19.38 -1.94 1.83
CA ASP A 242 -18.04 -1.60 1.34
C ASP A 242 -17.31 -0.76 2.39
N GLU A 243 -16.03 -1.02 2.58
CA GLU A 243 -15.17 -0.26 3.48
C GLU A 243 -14.45 0.81 2.67
N VAL A 244 -14.79 2.07 2.92
CA VAL A 244 -14.46 3.18 2.02
C VAL A 244 -13.59 4.24 2.68
N ALA A 245 -13.11 4.04 3.90
CA ALA A 245 -12.32 5.02 4.62
C ALA A 245 -10.86 5.11 4.11
N PRO A 246 -10.18 6.24 4.36
CA PRO A 246 -8.72 6.34 4.23
C PRO A 246 -7.98 5.35 5.13
N ALA A 247 -6.72 5.04 4.82
CA ALA A 247 -5.90 4.18 5.69
C ALA A 247 -5.82 4.71 7.13
N GLY A 248 -5.94 3.79 8.07
CA GLY A 248 -5.92 4.04 9.51
C GLY A 248 -7.32 4.25 10.11
N GLU A 249 -8.34 4.40 9.28
CA GLU A 249 -9.74 4.51 9.69
C GLU A 249 -10.56 3.38 9.08
N ILE A 250 -11.74 3.10 9.64
CA ILE A 250 -12.71 2.15 9.09
C ILE A 250 -14.04 2.85 9.05
N ALA A 251 -14.66 2.90 7.87
CA ALA A 251 -16.00 3.43 7.70
C ALA A 251 -16.73 2.66 6.60
N TRP A 252 -17.97 2.29 6.89
CA TRP A 252 -18.77 1.39 6.08
C TRP A 252 -19.80 2.15 5.26
N PHE A 253 -19.94 1.78 3.99
CA PHE A 253 -20.92 2.32 3.07
C PHE A 253 -21.78 1.20 2.47
N LEU A 254 -23.04 1.51 2.13
CA LEU A 254 -23.89 0.56 1.41
C LEU A 254 -23.55 0.47 -0.06
N HIS A 255 -23.12 -0.70 -0.49
CA HIS A 255 -22.70 -0.96 -1.87
C HIS A 255 -23.76 -0.55 -2.90
N ARG A 256 -25.04 -0.84 -2.63
CA ARG A 256 -26.16 -0.50 -3.55
C ARG A 256 -26.39 1.00 -3.72
N LEU A 257 -26.00 1.82 -2.74
CA LEU A 257 -26.16 3.28 -2.76
C LEU A 257 -24.91 3.99 -3.27
N GLU A 258 -23.85 3.26 -3.62
CA GLU A 258 -22.72 3.85 -4.34
C GLU A 258 -23.18 4.42 -5.70
N PRO A 259 -22.53 5.49 -6.19
CA PRO A 259 -22.77 6.00 -7.53
C PRO A 259 -22.56 4.92 -8.61
N ASP A 260 -23.34 4.97 -9.69
CA ASP A 260 -23.25 3.98 -10.77
C ASP A 260 -21.86 3.96 -11.42
N GLU A 261 -21.22 5.14 -11.54
CA GLU A 261 -19.85 5.30 -12.04
C GLU A 261 -18.76 4.78 -11.09
N VAL A 262 -19.11 4.43 -9.86
CA VAL A 262 -18.21 3.79 -8.88
C VAL A 262 -18.36 2.27 -8.92
N LYS A 263 -19.59 1.80 -9.13
CA LYS A 263 -19.92 0.38 -9.32
C LYS A 263 -19.41 -0.13 -10.67
N GLU A 264 -19.61 0.65 -11.74
CA GLU A 264 -19.15 0.32 -13.08
C GLU A 264 -18.23 1.40 -13.67
N ILE A 265 -17.14 0.95 -14.30
CA ILE A 265 -16.20 1.85 -14.99
C ILE A 265 -16.94 2.58 -16.12
N PRO A 266 -16.94 3.94 -16.14
CA PRO A 266 -17.53 4.71 -17.23
C PRO A 266 -17.01 4.26 -18.58
N ALA A 267 -17.90 4.10 -19.56
CA ALA A 267 -17.55 3.50 -20.84
C ALA A 267 -16.42 4.24 -21.59
N ARG A 268 -16.32 5.57 -21.41
CA ARG A 268 -15.25 6.40 -21.98
C ARG A 268 -13.87 6.21 -21.35
N LEU A 269 -13.80 5.58 -20.17
CA LEU A 269 -12.55 5.28 -19.45
C LEU A 269 -12.07 3.83 -19.67
N LYS A 270 -12.90 2.97 -20.28
CA LYS A 270 -12.54 1.58 -20.57
C LYS A 270 -11.43 1.53 -21.63
N TYR A 271 -10.20 1.32 -21.17
CA TYR A 271 -9.04 1.10 -22.04
C TYR A 271 -8.86 -0.39 -22.32
N GLN A 272 -8.64 -0.73 -23.59
CA GLN A 272 -8.21 -2.06 -24.02
C GLN A 272 -6.72 -2.00 -24.33
N SER A 273 -5.91 -2.70 -23.54
CA SER A 273 -4.45 -2.64 -23.67
C SER A 273 -3.97 -3.05 -25.06
N GLU A 274 -3.23 -2.15 -25.72
CA GLU A 274 -2.58 -2.40 -27.00
C GLU A 274 -1.05 -2.43 -26.79
N PRO A 275 -0.38 -3.56 -27.07
CA PRO A 275 1.07 -3.63 -26.93
C PRO A 275 1.75 -2.72 -27.95
N TYR A 276 2.78 -2.00 -27.51
CA TYR A 276 3.62 -1.17 -28.38
C TYR A 276 5.09 -1.30 -27.97
N ASP A 277 5.98 -1.06 -28.93
CA ASP A 277 7.41 -1.04 -28.66
C ASP A 277 7.81 0.33 -28.08
N ARG A 278 8.16 0.35 -26.80
CA ARG A 278 8.60 1.57 -26.10
C ARG A 278 9.91 2.13 -26.67
N ALA A 279 10.72 1.32 -27.37
CA ALA A 279 11.94 1.78 -28.03
C ALA A 279 11.66 2.76 -29.20
N LEU A 280 10.43 2.81 -29.70
CA LEU A 280 10.00 3.78 -30.71
C LEU A 280 9.82 5.21 -30.16
N LEU A 281 9.77 5.38 -28.84
CA LEU A 281 9.66 6.69 -28.21
C LEU A 281 11.05 7.26 -27.97
N ASN A 282 11.40 8.32 -28.69
CA ASN A 282 12.60 9.11 -28.40
C ASN A 282 12.47 9.87 -27.06
N SER A 283 13.55 10.50 -26.61
CA SER A 283 13.59 11.21 -25.32
C SER A 283 12.52 12.32 -25.20
N GLN A 284 12.22 13.04 -26.29
CA GLN A 284 11.19 14.09 -26.28
C GLN A 284 9.78 13.49 -26.10
N LEU A 285 9.48 12.37 -26.77
CA LEU A 285 8.19 11.67 -26.63
C LEU A 285 8.03 11.02 -25.25
N GLN A 286 9.12 10.48 -24.69
CA GLN A 286 9.11 9.96 -23.31
C GLN A 286 8.86 11.07 -22.29
N PHE A 287 9.48 12.24 -22.48
CA PHE A 287 9.22 13.40 -21.63
C PHE A 287 7.78 13.90 -21.77
N LEU A 288 7.24 13.96 -23.00
CA LEU A 288 5.84 14.33 -23.23
C LEU A 288 4.86 13.32 -22.60
N GLU A 289 5.15 12.02 -22.68
CA GLU A 289 4.37 10.98 -22.01
C GLU A 289 4.33 11.26 -20.49
N GLN A 290 5.49 11.54 -19.87
CA GLN A 290 5.61 11.90 -18.45
C GLN A 290 4.91 13.21 -18.10
N GLU A 291 4.96 14.20 -18.98
CA GLU A 291 4.26 15.46 -18.80
C GLU A 291 2.74 15.24 -18.74
N LEU A 292 2.20 14.44 -19.67
CA LEU A 292 0.78 14.12 -19.76
C LEU A 292 0.27 13.30 -18.57
N ASP A 293 1.12 12.44 -17.99
CA ASP A 293 0.84 11.65 -16.78
C ASP A 293 -0.55 10.97 -16.83
N ASP A 294 -0.86 10.34 -17.96
CA ASP A 294 -2.11 9.59 -18.14
C ASP A 294 -2.08 8.31 -17.27
N GLU A 295 -3.22 7.94 -16.68
CA GLU A 295 -3.35 6.87 -15.70
C GLU A 295 -2.96 5.47 -16.22
N TRP A 296 -2.90 5.30 -17.55
CA TRP A 296 -2.46 4.06 -18.20
C TRP A 296 -1.00 4.09 -18.70
N SER A 297 -0.23 5.12 -18.38
CA SER A 297 1.15 5.28 -18.89
C SER A 297 2.23 4.52 -18.11
N ASP A 298 1.87 3.54 -17.27
CA ASP A 298 2.76 2.69 -16.46
C ASP A 298 3.96 3.42 -15.81
N MET A 299 3.69 4.62 -15.28
CA MET A 299 4.70 5.43 -14.59
C MET A 299 4.83 5.02 -13.12
N PRO A 300 6.05 4.99 -12.57
CA PRO A 300 6.24 4.76 -11.15
C PRO A 300 5.59 5.89 -10.36
N LYS A 301 5.01 5.55 -9.20
CA LYS A 301 4.48 6.53 -8.25
C LYS A 301 5.60 7.47 -7.79
N SER A 302 5.35 8.78 -7.76
CA SER A 302 6.27 9.74 -7.13
C SER A 302 6.43 9.43 -5.64
N SER A 303 7.67 9.39 -5.15
CA SER A 303 7.98 9.18 -3.73
C SER A 303 7.77 10.44 -2.88
N MET A 304 7.74 11.61 -3.49
CA MET A 304 7.44 12.87 -2.81
C MET A 304 5.97 13.26 -3.01
N VAL A 305 5.30 13.58 -1.90
CA VAL A 305 4.00 14.23 -1.89
C VAL A 305 4.21 15.68 -2.29
N GLN A 306 3.72 16.08 -3.45
CA GLN A 306 3.78 17.45 -3.94
C GLN A 306 2.42 17.87 -4.50
N PRO A 307 2.10 19.17 -4.53
CA PRO A 307 0.96 19.65 -5.28
C PRO A 307 1.03 19.15 -6.73
N ALA A 308 -0.09 18.66 -7.25
CA ALA A 308 -0.21 18.16 -8.61
C ALA A 308 -0.95 19.18 -9.47
N VAL A 309 -0.42 19.43 -10.67
CA VAL A 309 -1.12 20.14 -11.72
C VAL A 309 -1.40 19.15 -12.85
N LEU A 310 -2.66 19.01 -13.22
CA LEU A 310 -3.11 18.09 -14.26
C LEU A 310 -3.94 18.85 -15.29
N ALA A 311 -3.71 18.55 -16.57
CA ALA A 311 -4.56 19.04 -17.64
C ALA A 311 -5.75 18.09 -17.82
N LEU A 312 -6.97 18.62 -17.73
CA LEU A 312 -8.19 17.83 -17.80
C LEU A 312 -8.40 17.25 -19.20
N THR A 313 -8.49 15.93 -19.32
CA THR A 313 -8.64 15.26 -20.63
C THR A 313 -10.11 15.09 -21.02
N PHE A 314 -10.37 14.85 -22.31
CA PHE A 314 -11.72 14.67 -22.83
C PHE A 314 -12.51 13.53 -22.12
N PRO A 315 -11.97 12.31 -21.94
CA PRO A 315 -12.70 11.24 -21.25
C PRO A 315 -13.07 11.60 -19.81
N HIS A 316 -12.17 12.27 -19.09
CA HIS A 316 -12.34 12.65 -17.69
C HIS A 316 -13.34 13.80 -17.51
N ARG A 317 -13.25 14.85 -18.36
CA ARG A 317 -14.19 15.98 -18.34
C ARG A 317 -15.64 15.55 -18.58
N TRP A 318 -15.86 14.54 -19.43
CA TRP A 318 -17.20 14.04 -19.76
C TRP A 318 -17.74 13.03 -18.76
N SER A 319 -16.84 12.22 -18.19
CA SER A 319 -17.22 11.24 -17.16
C SER A 319 -17.31 11.87 -15.76
N GLY A 320 -16.94 13.15 -15.59
CA GLY A 320 -16.94 13.79 -14.27
C GLY A 320 -15.88 13.24 -13.31
N THR A 321 -14.76 12.81 -13.87
CA THR A 321 -13.71 12.10 -13.15
C THR A 321 -12.36 12.79 -13.28
N LEU A 322 -11.40 12.36 -12.46
CA LEU A 322 -9.98 12.70 -12.53
C LEU A 322 -9.15 11.43 -12.78
N PRO A 323 -8.05 11.47 -13.56
CA PRO A 323 -7.16 10.32 -13.68
C PRO A 323 -6.47 10.02 -12.34
N LEU A 324 -6.40 8.74 -11.98
CA LEU A 324 -5.54 8.26 -10.89
C LEU A 324 -4.10 8.10 -11.40
N SER A 325 -3.51 9.23 -11.80
CA SER A 325 -2.18 9.31 -12.38
C SER A 325 -1.04 9.08 -11.37
N SER A 326 0.23 9.09 -11.82
CA SER A 326 1.36 8.98 -10.89
C SER A 326 1.38 10.13 -9.88
N ARG A 327 1.15 11.38 -10.35
CA ARG A 327 1.08 12.55 -9.47
C ARG A 327 -0.09 12.46 -8.50
N MET A 328 -1.27 12.05 -8.97
CA MET A 328 -2.45 11.98 -8.11
C MET A 328 -2.33 10.90 -7.03
N LYS A 329 -1.74 9.75 -7.36
CA LYS A 329 -1.44 8.67 -6.40
C LYS A 329 -0.51 9.10 -5.26
N SER A 330 0.28 10.16 -5.44
CA SER A 330 1.19 10.70 -4.43
C SER A 330 0.47 11.52 -3.35
N ILE A 331 -0.67 12.15 -3.70
CA ILE A 331 -1.48 12.98 -2.80
C ILE A 331 -2.48 12.13 -2.02
N LEU A 332 -2.95 11.03 -2.62
CA LEU A 332 -3.92 10.14 -1.99
C LEU A 332 -3.31 9.31 -0.85
N PRO A 333 -4.07 9.08 0.23
CA PRO A 333 -3.66 8.14 1.26
C PRO A 333 -3.50 6.74 0.64
N GLN A 334 -2.55 5.97 1.17
CA GLN A 334 -2.43 4.57 0.77
C GLN A 334 -3.67 3.82 1.25
N SER A 335 -4.10 2.81 0.52
CA SER A 335 -5.16 1.90 0.95
C SER A 335 -5.06 0.63 0.10
N SER A 336 -5.48 -0.51 0.63
CA SER A 336 -5.59 -1.78 -0.10
C SER A 336 -6.98 -2.00 -0.69
N ARG A 337 -7.98 -1.21 -0.29
CA ARG A 337 -9.38 -1.34 -0.72
C ARG A 337 -9.57 -0.97 -2.18
N PRO A 338 -10.47 -1.64 -2.93
CA PRO A 338 -10.71 -1.30 -4.34
C PRO A 338 -11.26 0.12 -4.51
N ARG A 339 -12.03 0.60 -3.51
CA ARG A 339 -12.68 1.90 -3.50
C ARG A 339 -12.36 2.66 -2.23
N GLN A 340 -12.45 3.98 -2.31
CA GLN A 340 -12.26 4.86 -1.17
C GLN A 340 -13.03 6.17 -1.36
N ARG A 341 -13.72 6.64 -0.33
CA ARG A 341 -14.33 7.97 -0.29
C ARG A 341 -13.24 9.00 0.04
N VAL A 342 -13.27 10.12 -0.66
CA VAL A 342 -12.41 11.29 -0.43
C VAL A 342 -13.27 12.55 -0.44
N LEU A 343 -12.73 13.63 0.10
CA LEU A 343 -13.37 14.94 0.10
C LEU A 343 -12.49 15.91 -0.67
N PHE A 344 -13.01 16.47 -1.76
CA PHE A 344 -12.40 17.61 -2.41
C PHE A 344 -12.91 18.90 -1.76
N VAL A 345 -12.01 19.86 -1.54
CA VAL A 345 -12.36 21.19 -1.02
C VAL A 345 -11.86 22.24 -1.99
N ASP A 346 -12.77 23.00 -2.61
CA ASP A 346 -12.38 24.11 -3.48
C ASP A 346 -11.60 25.16 -2.69
N GLU A 347 -10.37 25.46 -3.12
CA GLU A 347 -9.45 26.34 -2.40
C GLU A 347 -10.00 27.76 -2.21
N GLU A 348 -10.89 28.23 -3.08
CA GLU A 348 -11.40 29.61 -3.04
C GLU A 348 -12.85 29.71 -2.54
N THR A 349 -13.75 28.81 -2.95
CA THR A 349 -15.15 28.83 -2.48
C THR A 349 -15.36 28.06 -1.18
N GLN A 350 -14.39 27.23 -0.77
CA GLN A 350 -14.51 26.29 0.36
C GLN A 350 -15.65 25.29 0.19
N GLN A 351 -16.12 25.09 -1.05
CA GLN A 351 -17.14 24.08 -1.36
C GLN A 351 -16.56 22.69 -1.17
N GLU A 352 -17.25 21.88 -0.38
CA GLU A 352 -16.94 20.47 -0.18
C GLU A 352 -17.63 19.60 -1.23
N ILE A 353 -16.87 18.71 -1.86
CA ILE A 353 -17.33 17.85 -2.94
C ILE A 353 -16.90 16.43 -2.63
N VAL A 354 -17.87 15.52 -2.57
CA VAL A 354 -17.63 14.11 -2.29
C VAL A 354 -17.01 13.45 -3.52
N GLY A 355 -15.85 12.83 -3.33
CA GLY A 355 -15.16 12.05 -4.35
C GLY A 355 -15.07 10.57 -4.03
N TRP A 356 -14.89 9.76 -5.07
CA TRP A 356 -14.72 8.31 -4.97
C TRP A 356 -13.53 7.85 -5.77
N VAL A 357 -12.48 7.37 -5.10
CA VAL A 357 -11.32 6.74 -5.74
C VAL A 357 -11.72 5.32 -6.14
N VAL A 358 -11.56 5.00 -7.42
CA VAL A 358 -11.81 3.67 -7.98
C VAL A 358 -10.48 3.15 -8.53
N LYS A 359 -9.79 2.29 -7.75
CA LYS A 359 -8.41 1.91 -8.05
C LYS A 359 -8.29 1.04 -9.29
N ASP A 360 -9.17 0.06 -9.43
CA ASP A 360 -9.17 -0.87 -10.57
C ASP A 360 -9.46 -0.13 -11.88
N GLY A 361 -10.34 0.87 -11.83
CA GLY A 361 -10.66 1.76 -12.94
C GLY A 361 -9.63 2.86 -13.18
N ARG A 362 -8.73 3.11 -12.22
CA ARG A 362 -7.72 4.17 -12.22
C ARG A 362 -8.29 5.59 -12.36
N TYR A 363 -9.38 5.91 -11.67
CA TYR A 363 -9.94 7.27 -11.65
C TYR A 363 -10.49 7.66 -10.28
N ILE A 364 -10.80 8.95 -10.13
CA ILE A 364 -11.56 9.51 -9.02
C ILE A 364 -12.85 10.12 -9.58
N TYR A 365 -14.01 9.70 -9.11
CA TYR A 365 -15.33 10.21 -9.51
C TYR A 365 -15.81 11.34 -8.59
N GLY A 366 -16.65 12.25 -9.10
CA GLY A 366 -17.38 13.24 -8.29
C GLY A 366 -17.22 14.70 -8.70
N LEU A 367 -16.56 15.00 -9.83
CA LEU A 367 -16.20 16.38 -10.21
C LEU A 367 -17.03 16.95 -11.38
N LYS A 368 -18.08 16.24 -11.82
CA LYS A 368 -18.85 16.63 -13.01
C LYS A 368 -19.50 18.00 -12.87
N GLU A 369 -20.27 18.18 -11.80
CA GLU A 369 -21.02 19.40 -11.51
C GLU A 369 -20.06 20.58 -11.33
N TRP A 370 -18.93 20.36 -10.65
CA TRP A 370 -17.89 21.37 -10.45
C TRP A 370 -17.25 21.80 -11.79
N TYR A 371 -16.96 20.86 -12.70
CA TYR A 371 -16.48 21.19 -14.05
C TYR A 371 -17.49 21.99 -14.87
N GLU A 372 -18.78 21.73 -14.70
CA GLU A 372 -19.87 22.43 -15.39
C GLU A 372 -20.09 23.85 -14.84
N GLU A 373 -20.12 23.99 -13.52
CA GLU A 373 -20.25 25.27 -12.81
C GLU A 373 -19.15 26.25 -13.21
N PHE A 374 -17.89 25.81 -13.12
CA PHE A 374 -16.73 26.63 -13.44
C PHE A 374 -16.36 26.63 -14.92
N LYS A 375 -17.13 25.92 -15.77
CA LYS A 375 -16.93 25.82 -17.23
C LYS A 375 -15.51 25.42 -17.61
N ILE A 376 -14.94 24.46 -16.87
CA ILE A 376 -13.58 23.97 -17.12
C ILE A 376 -13.56 23.23 -18.48
N PRO A 377 -12.72 23.65 -19.45
CA PRO A 377 -12.62 22.98 -20.75
C PRO A 377 -11.67 21.78 -20.69
N VAL A 378 -11.67 20.98 -21.76
CA VAL A 378 -10.55 20.06 -22.03
C VAL A 378 -9.26 20.87 -22.14
N GLY A 379 -8.19 20.37 -21.53
CA GLY A 379 -6.91 21.05 -21.40
C GLY A 379 -6.85 22.03 -20.23
N GLY A 380 -7.95 22.28 -19.50
CA GLY A 380 -7.93 23.14 -18.31
C GLY A 380 -7.01 22.59 -17.23
N PHE A 381 -6.19 23.45 -16.63
CA PHE A 381 -5.28 23.07 -15.54
C PHE A 381 -6.03 23.02 -14.21
N LEU A 382 -5.97 21.86 -13.57
CA LEU A 382 -6.51 21.59 -12.24
C LEU A 382 -5.36 21.41 -11.27
N HIS A 383 -5.48 22.04 -10.10
CA HIS A 383 -4.49 22.03 -9.04
C HIS A 383 -5.00 21.18 -7.89
N PHE A 384 -4.13 20.34 -7.34
CA PHE A 384 -4.45 19.47 -6.22
C PHE A 384 -3.35 19.56 -5.17
N SER A 385 -3.72 19.65 -3.90
CA SER A 385 -2.77 19.54 -2.80
C SER A 385 -3.34 18.74 -1.64
N PRO A 386 -2.51 18.13 -0.79
CA PRO A 386 -2.99 17.43 0.41
C PRO A 386 -3.75 18.39 1.33
N GLY A 387 -4.91 17.95 1.82
CA GLY A 387 -5.68 18.68 2.83
C GLY A 387 -5.16 18.48 4.25
N PRO A 388 -5.87 19.01 5.25
CA PRO A 388 -5.45 18.95 6.66
C PRO A 388 -5.57 17.55 7.29
N LYS A 389 -6.29 16.63 6.65
CA LYS A 389 -6.53 15.26 7.13
C LYS A 389 -6.41 14.26 5.98
N PRO A 390 -6.05 12.97 6.26
CA PRO A 390 -6.10 11.92 5.26
C PRO A 390 -7.47 11.86 4.56
N GLY A 391 -7.47 11.70 3.24
CA GLY A 391 -8.70 11.67 2.43
C GLY A 391 -9.29 13.03 2.09
N VAL A 392 -8.77 14.14 2.64
CA VAL A 392 -9.13 15.50 2.21
C VAL A 392 -8.11 16.01 1.19
N ILE A 393 -8.59 16.53 0.06
CA ILE A 393 -7.79 16.98 -1.07
C ILE A 393 -8.23 18.41 -1.40
N MET A 394 -7.29 19.35 -1.36
CA MET A 394 -7.56 20.70 -1.84
C MET A 394 -7.62 20.68 -3.36
N LEU A 395 -8.67 21.27 -3.92
CA LEU A 395 -8.94 21.36 -5.35
C LEU A 395 -8.92 22.83 -5.76
N GLY A 396 -8.18 23.16 -6.81
CA GLY A 396 -8.10 24.51 -7.35
C GLY A 396 -7.93 24.51 -8.85
N PHE A 397 -7.93 25.71 -9.42
CA PHE A 397 -7.54 25.98 -10.79
C PHE A 397 -7.15 27.45 -10.93
N ASP A 398 -6.39 27.77 -11.98
CA ASP A 398 -6.04 29.14 -12.30
C ASP A 398 -7.29 29.96 -12.72
N ARG A 399 -7.96 30.63 -11.78
CA ARG A 399 -9.10 31.51 -12.10
C ARG A 399 -8.62 32.75 -12.85
N ARG A 400 -9.09 32.92 -14.09
CA ARG A 400 -8.71 34.04 -14.97
C ARG A 400 -9.95 34.79 -15.43
N ARG A 401 -9.78 36.10 -15.68
CA ARG A 401 -10.82 36.86 -16.38
C ARG A 401 -11.07 36.20 -17.73
N ALA A 402 -12.34 35.96 -18.05
CA ALA A 402 -12.74 35.33 -19.29
C ALA A 402 -12.13 36.02 -20.53
N GLN A 403 -11.36 35.27 -21.32
CA GLN A 403 -10.77 35.73 -22.59
C GLN A 403 -11.29 34.90 -23.76
N ARG A 404 -11.35 35.51 -24.95
CA ARG A 404 -11.80 34.82 -26.17
C ARG A 404 -10.59 34.17 -26.84
N GLU A 405 -10.51 32.86 -26.69
CA GLU A 405 -9.41 32.04 -27.16
C GLU A 405 -9.82 31.18 -28.35
N TRP A 406 -8.86 30.89 -29.23
CA TRP A 406 -9.08 29.98 -30.36
C TRP A 406 -8.95 28.54 -29.87
N VAL A 407 -10.04 27.80 -29.97
CA VAL A 407 -10.10 26.39 -29.57
C VAL A 407 -10.40 25.51 -30.77
N ARG A 408 -9.91 24.27 -30.72
CA ARG A 408 -10.21 23.25 -31.73
C ARG A 408 -11.53 22.59 -31.33
N LEU A 409 -12.58 22.79 -32.11
CA LEU A 409 -13.88 22.16 -31.87
C LEU A 409 -14.14 21.05 -32.86
N ALA A 410 -14.38 19.87 -32.31
CA ALA A 410 -14.83 18.72 -33.07
C ALA A 410 -16.32 18.83 -33.38
N SER A 411 -16.65 18.56 -34.63
CA SER A 411 -17.99 18.37 -35.17
C SER A 411 -18.04 17.07 -35.97
N VAL A 412 -19.23 16.67 -36.39
CA VAL A 412 -19.43 15.48 -37.23
C VAL A 412 -19.97 15.91 -38.58
N SER A 413 -19.29 15.51 -39.65
CA SER A 413 -19.70 15.73 -41.03
C SER A 413 -19.40 14.48 -41.84
N ASP A 414 -20.33 14.05 -42.70
CA ASP A 414 -20.22 12.82 -43.50
C ASP A 414 -19.84 11.57 -42.68
N ASN A 415 -20.36 11.47 -41.45
CA ASN A 415 -20.03 10.42 -40.48
C ASN A 415 -18.53 10.31 -40.14
N ARG A 416 -17.79 11.42 -40.24
CA ARG A 416 -16.39 11.55 -39.82
C ARG A 416 -16.24 12.72 -38.86
N ILE A 417 -15.22 12.64 -38.02
CA ILE A 417 -14.87 13.77 -37.16
C ILE A 417 -14.19 14.86 -38.00
N GLN A 418 -14.58 16.11 -37.77
CA GLN A 418 -13.95 17.29 -38.36
C GLN A 418 -13.66 18.32 -37.27
N PHE A 419 -12.60 19.08 -37.44
CA PHE A 419 -12.17 20.11 -36.50
C PHE A 419 -12.20 21.49 -37.15
N THR A 420 -12.71 22.46 -36.41
CA THR A 420 -12.68 23.89 -36.78
C THR A 420 -12.01 24.69 -35.67
N LEU A 421 -11.45 25.85 -36.02
CA LEU A 421 -11.02 26.84 -35.04
C LEU A 421 -12.18 27.79 -34.75
N GLU A 422 -12.58 27.84 -33.48
CA GLU A 422 -13.63 28.75 -33.04
C GLU A 422 -13.19 29.55 -31.82
N ARG A 423 -13.72 30.78 -31.69
CA ARG A 423 -13.48 31.61 -30.51
C ARG A 423 -14.43 31.21 -29.39
N ARG A 424 -13.89 30.65 -28.30
CA ARG A 424 -14.64 30.34 -27.07
C ARG A 424 -14.12 31.19 -25.90
N SER A 425 -15.01 31.43 -24.94
CA SER A 425 -14.68 32.18 -23.73
C SER A 425 -14.09 31.22 -22.70
N ILE A 426 -12.84 31.42 -22.30
CA ILE A 426 -12.14 30.58 -21.31
C ILE A 426 -11.79 31.42 -20.09
N SER A 427 -12.12 30.92 -18.90
CA SER A 427 -11.91 31.58 -17.61
C SER A 427 -10.94 30.82 -16.69
N CYS A 428 -10.19 29.85 -17.22
CA CYS A 428 -9.18 29.10 -16.48
C CYS A 428 -7.82 29.11 -17.19
N GLY A 429 -6.73 28.80 -16.48
CA GLY A 429 -5.49 28.35 -17.12
C GLY A 429 -5.72 27.05 -17.89
N TYR A 430 -5.07 26.90 -19.04
CA TYR A 430 -5.25 25.73 -19.90
C TYR A 430 -4.01 25.47 -20.77
N ASP A 431 -3.93 24.26 -21.31
CA ASP A 431 -2.94 23.83 -22.27
C ASP A 431 -3.45 24.02 -23.71
N ASP A 432 -2.80 24.93 -24.44
CA ASP A 432 -3.14 25.30 -25.83
C ASP A 432 -3.11 24.12 -26.82
N LEU A 433 -2.38 23.06 -26.51
CA LEU A 433 -2.23 21.89 -27.37
C LEU A 433 -3.25 20.80 -27.01
N LEU A 434 -3.74 20.75 -25.77
CA LEU A 434 -4.78 19.80 -25.33
C LEU A 434 -6.20 20.30 -25.53
N ILE A 435 -6.42 21.61 -25.73
CA ILE A 435 -7.76 22.20 -25.86
C ILE A 435 -8.48 21.80 -27.16
N VAL A 436 -9.02 20.59 -27.14
CA VAL A 436 -9.82 19.96 -28.20
C VAL A 436 -11.17 19.56 -27.59
N GLY A 437 -12.21 20.31 -27.94
CA GLY A 437 -13.55 20.18 -27.36
C GLY A 437 -14.62 19.83 -28.37
N THR A 438 -15.89 19.81 -27.95
CA THR A 438 -17.05 19.67 -28.84
C THR A 438 -18.29 20.27 -28.20
N ASP A 439 -19.19 20.81 -29.01
CA ASP A 439 -20.54 21.20 -28.58
C ASP A 439 -21.59 20.12 -28.93
N VAL A 440 -21.19 19.06 -29.67
CA VAL A 440 -22.07 18.00 -30.18
C VAL A 440 -21.68 16.63 -29.61
N VAL A 441 -21.64 16.56 -28.28
CA VAL A 441 -21.22 15.36 -27.51
C VAL A 441 -21.89 14.08 -28.00
N ALA A 442 -23.21 14.09 -28.17
CA ALA A 442 -23.96 12.92 -28.62
C ALA A 442 -23.55 12.42 -30.01
N ALA A 443 -23.15 13.33 -30.91
CA ALA A 443 -22.67 12.96 -32.24
C ALA A 443 -21.26 12.35 -32.17
N ILE A 444 -20.39 12.91 -31.33
CA ILE A 444 -19.05 12.35 -31.06
C ILE A 444 -19.16 10.97 -30.39
N ASP A 445 -20.09 10.78 -29.43
CA ASP A 445 -20.41 9.49 -28.82
C ASP A 445 -20.81 8.45 -29.86
N ALA A 446 -21.61 8.83 -30.87
CA ALA A 446 -21.99 7.93 -31.93
C ALA A 446 -20.78 7.47 -32.78
N LEU A 447 -19.83 8.38 -33.07
CA LEU A 447 -18.59 8.02 -33.75
C LEU A 447 -17.69 7.12 -32.89
N TRP A 448 -17.58 7.41 -31.59
CA TRP A 448 -16.83 6.58 -30.62
C TRP A 448 -17.41 5.15 -30.55
N ARG A 449 -18.72 4.98 -30.33
CA ARG A 449 -19.38 3.67 -30.31
C ARG A 449 -19.19 2.92 -31.62
N ARG A 450 -19.24 3.63 -32.76
CA ARG A 450 -18.99 3.05 -34.09
C ARG A 450 -17.52 2.62 -34.24
N ALA A 451 -16.57 3.39 -33.74
CA ALA A 451 -15.15 3.04 -33.77
C ALA A 451 -14.88 1.77 -32.94
N GLU A 452 -15.51 1.66 -31.76
CA GLU A 452 -15.43 0.48 -30.90
C GLU A 452 -16.09 -0.75 -31.53
N THR A 453 -17.33 -0.61 -32.02
CA THR A 453 -18.09 -1.72 -32.65
C THR A 453 -17.35 -2.29 -33.86
N ASN A 454 -16.76 -1.41 -34.69
CA ASN A 454 -16.00 -1.82 -35.87
C ASN A 454 -14.54 -2.18 -35.55
N LYS A 455 -14.14 -2.17 -34.28
CA LYS A 455 -12.76 -2.43 -33.82
C LYS A 455 -11.72 -1.66 -34.62
N ARG A 456 -11.96 -0.36 -34.84
CA ARG A 456 -11.06 0.48 -35.63
C ARG A 456 -9.67 0.52 -35.00
N SER A 457 -8.65 0.30 -35.83
CA SER A 457 -7.26 0.41 -35.41
C SER A 457 -6.89 1.85 -35.08
N LEU A 458 -5.91 2.03 -34.19
CA LEU A 458 -5.36 3.35 -33.87
C LEU A 458 -4.85 4.06 -35.14
N ALA A 459 -4.15 3.34 -36.02
CA ALA A 459 -3.68 3.85 -37.31
C ALA A 459 -4.83 4.46 -38.15
N SER A 460 -5.95 3.74 -38.27
CA SER A 460 -7.12 4.20 -39.03
C SER A 460 -7.75 5.45 -38.42
N LEU A 461 -7.79 5.55 -37.09
CA LEU A 461 -8.32 6.74 -36.40
C LEU A 461 -7.40 7.94 -36.60
N LEU A 462 -6.09 7.76 -36.49
CA LEU A 462 -5.11 8.81 -36.73
C LEU A 462 -5.18 9.32 -38.18
N MET A 463 -5.29 8.43 -39.18
CA MET A 463 -5.45 8.83 -40.59
C MET A 463 -6.73 9.62 -40.87
N GLU A 464 -7.79 9.45 -40.05
CA GLU A 464 -9.01 10.26 -40.16
C GLU A 464 -8.89 11.61 -39.44
N ILE A 465 -8.36 11.60 -38.21
CA ILE A 465 -8.26 12.79 -37.35
C ILE A 465 -7.23 13.78 -37.89
N PHE A 466 -6.06 13.28 -38.30
CA PHE A 466 -4.89 14.09 -38.57
C PHE A 466 -5.12 15.12 -39.69
N PRO A 467 -5.63 14.77 -40.88
CA PRO A 467 -5.78 15.75 -41.96
C PRO A 467 -6.66 16.94 -41.57
N SER A 468 -7.72 16.69 -40.79
CA SER A 468 -8.62 17.75 -40.34
C SER A 468 -7.98 18.67 -39.29
N LEU A 469 -7.09 18.17 -38.44
CA LEU A 469 -6.32 19.01 -37.53
C LEU A 469 -5.20 19.76 -38.25
N ALA A 470 -4.53 19.10 -39.19
CA ALA A 470 -3.45 19.69 -39.99
C ALA A 470 -3.92 20.91 -40.77
N SER A 471 -5.14 20.88 -41.33
CA SER A 471 -5.71 22.02 -42.06
C SER A 471 -5.93 23.28 -41.22
N LEU A 472 -5.87 23.17 -39.88
CA LEU A 472 -5.99 24.32 -38.97
C LEU A 472 -4.64 25.02 -38.75
N ASN A 473 -3.52 24.42 -39.19
CA ASN A 473 -2.18 24.95 -39.03
C ASN A 473 -1.59 25.27 -40.42
N PRO A 474 -1.07 26.49 -40.67
CA PRO A 474 -0.43 26.85 -41.93
C PRO A 474 0.71 25.91 -42.38
N GLN A 475 1.38 25.23 -41.45
CA GLN A 475 2.46 24.28 -41.74
C GLN A 475 1.96 22.86 -42.04
N ASN A 476 0.64 22.64 -42.07
CA ASN A 476 0.00 21.33 -42.18
C ASN A 476 0.54 20.30 -41.16
N ALA A 477 0.98 20.79 -40.01
CA ALA A 477 1.59 19.99 -38.96
C ALA A 477 0.72 19.99 -37.69
N VAL A 478 0.70 18.86 -36.99
CA VAL A 478 -0.06 18.66 -35.75
C VAL A 478 0.88 18.18 -34.65
N HIS A 479 0.77 18.80 -33.47
CA HIS A 479 1.55 18.38 -32.31
C HIS A 479 1.02 17.06 -31.74
N ALA A 480 1.92 16.19 -31.26
CA ALA A 480 1.57 14.88 -30.70
C ALA A 480 0.53 14.96 -29.55
N LYS A 481 0.66 15.97 -28.69
CA LYS A 481 -0.30 16.29 -27.61
C LYS A 481 -1.73 16.57 -28.12
N THR A 482 -1.87 17.30 -29.22
CA THR A 482 -3.19 17.58 -29.83
C THR A 482 -3.80 16.32 -30.44
N LEU A 483 -2.99 15.47 -31.06
CA LEU A 483 -3.43 14.15 -31.54
C LEU A 483 -3.90 13.27 -30.39
N TYR A 484 -3.16 13.23 -29.28
CA TYR A 484 -3.57 12.52 -28.07
C TYR A 484 -4.95 12.97 -27.56
N SER A 485 -5.18 14.28 -27.46
CA SER A 485 -6.48 14.83 -27.03
C SER A 485 -7.61 14.45 -27.99
N ALA A 486 -7.39 14.60 -29.30
CA ALA A 486 -8.38 14.30 -30.33
C ALA A 486 -8.70 12.80 -30.46
N VAL A 487 -7.70 11.92 -30.39
CA VAL A 487 -7.90 10.46 -30.43
C VAL A 487 -8.78 10.01 -29.27
N ASN A 488 -8.57 10.56 -28.07
CA ASN A 488 -9.37 10.24 -26.88
C ASN A 488 -10.84 10.68 -26.97
N MET A 489 -11.24 11.43 -28.00
CA MET A 489 -12.66 11.65 -28.31
C MET A 489 -13.32 10.42 -28.92
N LEU A 490 -12.57 9.63 -29.69
CA LEU A 490 -13.04 8.48 -30.49
C LEU A 490 -12.57 7.12 -29.99
N LYS A 491 -11.53 7.05 -29.15
CA LYS A 491 -11.03 5.81 -28.53
C LYS A 491 -10.15 6.16 -27.33
N ARG A 492 -10.43 5.58 -26.15
CA ARG A 492 -9.57 5.74 -24.97
C ARG A 492 -8.20 5.14 -25.24
N MET A 493 -7.15 5.97 -25.25
CA MET A 493 -5.76 5.55 -25.52
C MET A 493 -4.78 6.38 -24.70
N PRO A 494 -3.82 5.74 -23.98
CA PRO A 494 -2.70 6.47 -23.37
C PRO A 494 -1.77 7.04 -24.45
N PRO A 495 -0.86 7.97 -24.09
CA PRO A 495 0.04 8.62 -25.03
C PRO A 495 1.01 7.64 -25.73
N GLY A 496 1.53 6.65 -25.02
CA GLY A 496 2.54 5.71 -25.50
C GLY A 496 2.20 5.02 -26.83
N PRO A 497 1.08 4.29 -26.94
CA PRO A 497 0.65 3.67 -28.20
C PRO A 497 0.45 4.68 -29.34
N ILE A 498 -0.04 5.89 -29.06
CA ILE A 498 -0.23 6.95 -30.05
C ILE A 498 1.14 7.38 -30.60
N PHE A 499 2.10 7.63 -29.72
CA PHE A 499 3.44 8.07 -30.10
C PHE A 499 4.20 6.98 -30.87
N ALA A 500 4.07 5.72 -30.45
CA ALA A 500 4.65 4.59 -31.16
C ALA A 500 4.06 4.41 -32.56
N GLU A 501 2.74 4.61 -32.74
CA GLU A 501 2.10 4.55 -34.05
C GLU A 501 2.57 5.68 -34.97
N LEU A 502 2.74 6.91 -34.44
CA LEU A 502 3.31 8.02 -35.19
C LEU A 502 4.73 7.72 -35.68
N THR A 503 5.57 7.13 -34.83
CA THR A 503 6.95 6.77 -35.22
C THR A 503 7.01 5.61 -36.21
N ARG A 504 6.15 4.59 -36.05
CA ARG A 504 6.22 3.35 -36.84
C ARG A 504 5.62 3.51 -38.24
N ASN A 505 4.57 4.31 -38.38
CA ASN A 505 3.78 4.37 -39.60
C ASN A 505 4.31 5.47 -40.54
N SER A 506 4.78 5.07 -41.71
CA SER A 506 5.39 5.96 -42.71
C SER A 506 4.45 7.04 -43.28
N ALA A 507 3.15 6.98 -42.98
CA ALA A 507 2.22 8.05 -43.32
C ALA A 507 2.40 9.29 -42.44
N PHE A 508 3.09 9.18 -41.31
CA PHE A 508 3.40 10.30 -40.42
C PHE A 508 4.90 10.60 -40.46
N GLU A 509 5.24 11.88 -40.61
CA GLU A 509 6.62 12.36 -40.66
C GLU A 509 6.86 13.38 -39.56
N SER A 510 7.85 13.15 -38.71
CA SER A 510 8.23 14.11 -37.65
C SER A 510 8.93 15.31 -38.28
N VAL A 511 8.44 16.53 -37.99
CA VAL A 511 9.03 17.79 -38.46
C VAL A 511 9.80 18.55 -37.37
N GLY A 512 9.99 17.95 -36.19
CA GLY A 512 10.69 18.54 -35.05
C GLY A 512 9.73 19.10 -34.00
N ASP A 513 10.25 19.34 -32.78
CA ASP A 513 9.49 19.87 -31.64
C ASP A 513 8.14 19.17 -31.39
N LEU A 514 8.12 17.84 -31.56
CA LEU A 514 6.94 16.98 -31.38
C LEU A 514 5.77 17.26 -32.35
N TYR A 515 6.01 18.03 -33.42
CA TYR A 515 5.10 18.20 -34.53
C TYR A 515 5.32 17.12 -35.60
N TRP A 516 4.21 16.72 -36.21
CA TRP A 516 4.16 15.72 -37.26
C TRP A 516 3.43 16.28 -38.48
N GLN A 517 3.75 15.79 -39.67
CA GLN A 517 2.97 15.97 -40.90
C GLN A 517 2.37 14.64 -41.35
N PHE A 518 1.28 14.71 -42.11
CA PHE A 518 0.64 13.53 -42.69
C PHE A 518 0.88 13.51 -44.19
N ASN A 519 1.68 12.55 -44.63
CA ASN A 519 1.91 12.27 -46.03
C ASN A 519 0.93 11.18 -46.44
N LYS A 520 0.02 11.51 -47.35
CA LYS A 520 -0.90 10.53 -47.92
C LYS A 520 -0.07 9.53 -48.73
N VAL A 521 0.27 8.39 -48.12
CA VAL A 521 0.89 7.28 -48.85
C VAL A 521 -0.14 6.81 -49.87
N ASN A 522 0.22 6.86 -51.16
CA ASN A 522 -0.63 6.44 -52.27
C ASN A 522 -1.05 4.98 -52.17
#